data_AF-C7JDW7-F1
#
_entry.id   AF-C7JDW7-F1
#
_cell.length_a   1.000
_cell.length_b   1.000
_cell.length_c   1.000
_cell.angle_alpha   90.00
_cell.angle_beta   90.00
_cell.angle_gamma   90.00
#
_symmetry.space_group_name_H-M   'P 1'
#
loop_
_entity.id
_entity.type
_entity.pdbx_description
1 polymer ?
#
loop_
_entity_poly.entity_id
_entity_poly.type
_entity_poly.pdbx_seq_one_letter_code
_entity_poly.pdbx_strand_id
1 'polypeptide(L)'
;MVERPGTGAAAFPICGPAIGQPPTLPQPFRSIALPAPLSAVHVTHRLEEDLPLRFLRALVPVLSACVPVGMCLFALQHAPLPERQPERTTHILNMVEHDGAAQTAQALSRQKGWADVQHAVASGQPDAARLVPALLPAADSRTTRTLYKTMQAALPKHPAIVLAATKQGGPVQAVCSPIGMSHAWRQQARQAVAHVHDVHLSDRAQRCLNRLDG
;
A
#
# COMPACT_ATOMS: atom_id res chain seq x y z
N MET A 1 8.31 -41.03 -55.45
CA MET A 1 9.72 -41.10 -55.89
C MET A 1 10.36 -39.79 -55.48
N VAL A 2 11.31 -39.85 -54.54
CA VAL A 2 12.04 -38.70 -53.98
C VAL A 2 13.48 -38.85 -54.43
N GLU A 3 13.95 -37.91 -55.24
CA GLU A 3 15.37 -37.68 -55.49
C GLU A 3 15.99 -36.85 -54.36
N ARG A 4 17.17 -37.29 -53.93
CA ARG A 4 18.24 -36.55 -53.22
C ARG A 4 19.26 -36.08 -54.28
N PRO A 5 20.36 -35.37 -53.95
CA PRO A 5 20.64 -34.36 -52.91
C PRO A 5 21.32 -33.09 -53.51
N GLY A 6 21.49 -32.02 -52.72
CA GLY A 6 22.24 -30.83 -53.15
C GLY A 6 22.90 -30.14 -51.97
N THR A 7 24.19 -30.43 -51.79
CA THR A 7 25.11 -29.85 -50.81
C THR A 7 25.33 -28.37 -51.08
N GLY A 8 25.07 -27.51 -50.09
CA GLY A 8 25.35 -26.08 -50.15
C GLY A 8 25.70 -25.55 -48.77
N ALA A 9 26.99 -25.59 -48.44
CA ALA A 9 27.53 -24.98 -47.24
C ALA A 9 27.30 -23.46 -47.28
N ALA A 10 26.45 -22.94 -46.39
CA ALA A 10 26.34 -21.51 -46.14
C ALA A 10 27.00 -21.21 -44.80
N ALA A 11 28.07 -20.42 -44.88
CA ALA A 11 28.89 -19.97 -43.78
C ALA A 11 28.07 -19.13 -42.78
N PHE A 12 28.19 -19.47 -41.50
CA PHE A 12 27.74 -18.65 -40.39
C PHE A 12 28.66 -17.43 -40.26
N PRO A 13 28.16 -16.18 -40.26
CA PRO A 13 28.92 -15.06 -39.74
C PRO A 13 28.94 -15.15 -38.21
N ILE A 14 30.04 -15.68 -37.68
CA ILE A 14 30.44 -15.56 -36.28
C ILE A 14 30.89 -14.10 -36.08
N CYS A 15 29.97 -13.23 -35.68
CA CYS A 15 30.36 -11.97 -35.05
C CYS A 15 30.79 -12.27 -33.61
N GLY A 16 32.10 -12.41 -33.41
CA GLY A 16 32.71 -12.48 -32.09
C GLY A 16 32.56 -11.17 -31.31
N PRO A 17 32.63 -11.22 -29.96
CA PRO A 17 32.60 -10.02 -29.14
C PRO A 17 33.92 -9.25 -29.28
N ALA A 18 33.81 -7.95 -29.57
CA ALA A 18 34.93 -7.02 -29.47
C ALA A 18 35.37 -6.91 -28.00
N ILE A 19 36.54 -7.47 -27.70
CA ILE A 19 37.29 -7.22 -26.47
C ILE A 19 38.00 -5.88 -26.64
N GLY A 20 37.81 -4.96 -25.68
CA GLY A 20 38.74 -3.85 -25.47
C GLY A 20 38.11 -2.48 -25.38
N GLN A 21 37.29 -2.23 -24.34
CA GLN A 21 37.03 -0.87 -23.88
C GLN A 21 37.41 -0.81 -22.39
N PRO A 22 38.46 -0.07 -22.00
CA PRO A 22 38.85 0.06 -20.60
C PRO A 22 37.75 0.81 -19.83
N PRO A 23 37.49 0.47 -18.55
CA PRO A 23 36.55 1.22 -17.73
C PRO A 23 37.10 2.63 -17.52
N THR A 24 36.38 3.62 -18.06
CA THR A 24 36.57 5.03 -17.72
C THR A 24 36.41 5.19 -16.21
N LEU A 25 37.48 5.66 -15.57
CA LEU A 25 37.53 6.03 -14.16
C LEU A 25 36.33 6.91 -13.77
N PRO A 26 35.72 6.71 -12.58
CA PRO A 26 34.73 7.62 -12.05
C PRO A 26 35.37 8.99 -11.84
N GLN A 27 34.74 10.01 -12.43
CA GLN A 27 35.09 11.41 -12.24
C GLN A 27 35.10 11.76 -10.74
N PRO A 28 36.05 12.58 -10.27
CA PRO A 28 36.14 12.95 -8.87
C PRO A 28 34.89 13.72 -8.45
N PHE A 29 34.34 13.29 -7.32
CA PHE A 29 33.33 13.98 -6.52
C PHE A 29 33.54 15.49 -6.58
N ARG A 30 32.63 16.20 -7.25
CA ARG A 30 32.46 17.62 -6.98
C ARG A 30 31.95 17.74 -5.55
N SER A 31 32.82 18.23 -4.67
CA SER A 31 32.53 18.62 -3.31
C SER A 31 31.32 19.53 -3.28
N ILE A 32 30.16 18.99 -2.89
CA ILE A 32 29.04 19.80 -2.44
C ILE A 32 29.36 20.13 -0.99
N ALA A 33 29.57 21.42 -0.75
CA ALA A 33 29.85 21.98 0.55
C ALA A 33 28.78 21.54 1.56
N LEU A 34 29.24 20.98 2.69
CA LEU A 34 28.46 20.83 3.91
C LEU A 34 27.90 22.21 4.31
N PRO A 35 26.59 22.39 4.47
CA PRO A 35 26.11 23.39 5.40
C PRO A 35 26.36 22.90 6.83
N ALA A 36 27.12 23.70 7.58
CA ALA A 36 27.40 23.52 8.99
C ALA A 36 26.10 23.40 9.84
N PRO A 37 26.13 22.70 10.97
CA PRO A 37 24.99 22.57 11.86
C PRO A 37 24.84 23.86 12.68
N LEU A 38 23.72 24.55 12.52
CA LEU A 38 23.37 25.67 13.41
C LEU A 38 22.05 25.38 14.11
N SER A 39 22.20 25.17 15.41
CA SER A 39 21.24 25.49 16.46
C SER A 39 20.04 24.57 16.61
N ALA A 40 20.23 23.62 17.53
CA ALA A 40 19.18 23.12 18.40
C ALA A 40 18.39 24.30 18.99
N VAL A 41 17.14 24.47 18.55
CA VAL A 41 16.17 25.29 19.27
C VAL A 41 15.74 24.47 20.47
N HIS A 42 16.48 24.66 21.57
CA HIS A 42 16.07 24.30 22.92
C HIS A 42 14.82 25.13 23.23
N VAL A 43 13.63 24.55 23.04
CA VAL A 43 12.42 25.08 23.64
C VAL A 43 12.46 24.68 25.12
N THR A 44 13.14 25.50 25.92
CA THR A 44 12.95 25.51 27.36
C THR A 44 11.56 26.07 27.62
N HIS A 45 10.56 25.19 27.72
CA HIS A 45 9.28 25.59 28.29
C HIS A 45 9.54 25.86 29.77
N ARG A 46 9.63 27.15 30.12
CA ARG A 46 9.67 27.60 31.51
C ARG A 46 8.43 27.07 32.23
N LEU A 47 8.65 26.43 33.37
CA LEU A 47 7.73 26.49 34.49
C LEU A 47 7.65 27.97 34.90
N GLU A 48 6.48 28.57 34.73
CA GLU A 48 6.15 29.80 35.43
C GLU A 48 4.80 29.55 36.12
N GLU A 49 4.92 29.13 37.37
CA GLU A 49 3.86 29.14 38.36
C GLU A 49 3.49 30.60 38.64
N ASP A 50 2.31 31.02 38.18
CA ASP A 50 1.67 32.23 38.69
C ASP A 50 0.15 32.01 38.69
N LEU A 51 -0.32 31.20 39.64
CA LEU A 51 -1.72 31.22 40.05
C LEU A 51 -1.91 32.37 41.07
N PRO A 52 -2.71 33.39 40.78
CA PRO A 52 -3.02 34.42 41.76
C PRO A 52 -3.88 33.84 42.89
N LEU A 53 -3.24 33.67 44.04
CA LEU A 53 -3.82 33.51 45.39
C LEU A 53 -4.70 34.70 45.75
N ARG A 54 -5.89 34.81 45.15
CA ARG A 54 -6.90 35.82 45.53
C ARG A 54 -8.34 35.33 45.47
N PHE A 55 -8.63 34.07 45.78
CA PHE A 55 -10.03 33.63 46.02
C PHE A 55 -10.15 32.56 47.12
N LEU A 56 -9.35 32.66 48.19
CA LEU A 56 -9.63 31.98 49.46
C LEU A 56 -10.41 32.92 50.39
N ARG A 57 -11.74 32.90 50.31
CA ARG A 57 -12.64 33.08 51.47
C ARG A 57 -14.09 33.17 50.99
N ALA A 58 -14.83 32.07 51.10
CA ALA A 58 -16.11 32.06 51.80
C ALA A 58 -16.66 30.62 51.91
N LEU A 59 -16.68 30.12 53.15
CA LEU A 59 -17.71 29.24 53.72
C LEU A 59 -17.75 27.75 53.29
N VAL A 60 -17.11 26.93 54.11
CA VAL A 60 -17.43 25.51 54.42
C VAL A 60 -18.52 25.50 55.54
N PRO A 61 -19.33 24.45 55.83
CA PRO A 61 -19.63 23.16 55.18
C PRO A 61 -21.16 22.87 55.01
N VAL A 62 -21.54 21.90 54.16
CA VAL A 62 -22.71 21.04 54.44
C VAL A 62 -22.33 19.60 54.15
N LEU A 63 -22.33 18.79 55.21
CA LEU A 63 -22.25 17.33 55.17
C LEU A 63 -23.47 16.80 54.39
N SER A 64 -23.24 16.27 53.19
CA SER A 64 -24.22 15.43 52.49
C SER A 64 -23.57 14.08 52.22
N ALA A 65 -23.82 13.16 53.15
CA ALA A 65 -23.64 11.74 52.91
C ALA A 65 -24.69 11.30 51.90
N CYS A 66 -24.28 10.75 50.75
CA CYS A 66 -25.04 9.73 50.03
C CYS A 66 -24.33 9.18 48.78
N VAL A 67 -24.24 7.84 48.77
CA VAL A 67 -24.06 6.92 47.64
C VAL A 67 -22.66 6.80 47.04
N PRO A 68 -22.01 5.62 47.15
CA PRO A 68 -20.82 5.33 46.35
C PRO A 68 -21.22 5.33 44.88
N VAL A 69 -20.74 6.32 44.13
CA VAL A 69 -20.84 6.31 42.67
C VAL A 69 -20.12 5.06 42.19
N GLY A 70 -20.93 4.11 41.71
CA GLY A 70 -20.52 2.78 41.35
C GLY A 70 -19.36 2.78 40.36
N MET A 71 -18.41 1.89 40.59
CA MET A 71 -18.34 0.61 39.86
C MET A 71 -19.11 0.55 38.53
N CYS A 72 -18.89 1.50 37.62
CA CYS A 72 -19.39 1.49 36.24
C CYS A 72 -18.33 1.96 35.23
N LEU A 73 -17.05 1.78 35.57
CA LEU A 73 -15.91 1.86 34.66
C LEU A 73 -15.17 0.53 34.87
N PHE A 74 -15.40 -0.53 34.11
CA PHE A 74 -14.79 -0.69 32.80
C PHE A 74 -15.27 -1.97 32.10
N ALA A 75 -16.59 -2.17 32.01
CA ALA A 75 -17.15 -3.25 31.17
C ALA A 75 -16.98 -3.03 29.65
N LEU A 76 -16.20 -2.02 29.24
CA LEU A 76 -15.90 -1.68 27.85
C LEU A 76 -14.52 -2.14 27.35
N GLN A 77 -13.76 -2.92 28.14
CA GLN A 77 -12.38 -3.30 27.73
C GLN A 77 -12.30 -4.49 26.76
N HIS A 78 -13.41 -5.16 26.44
CA HIS A 78 -13.41 -6.30 25.51
C HIS A 78 -13.91 -5.93 24.12
N ALA A 79 -13.49 -4.77 23.60
CA ALA A 79 -13.48 -4.61 22.15
C ALA A 79 -12.59 -5.74 21.60
N PRO A 80 -13.10 -6.65 20.75
CA PRO A 80 -12.28 -7.72 20.21
C PRO A 80 -11.09 -7.11 19.48
N LEU A 81 -9.89 -7.52 19.87
CA LEU A 81 -8.65 -7.15 19.21
C LEU A 81 -8.77 -7.43 17.70
N PRO A 82 -8.25 -6.55 16.81
CA PRO A 82 -8.34 -6.69 15.36
C PRO A 82 -7.51 -7.83 14.74
N GLU A 83 -7.04 -8.80 15.52
CA GLU A 83 -6.12 -9.88 15.12
C GLU A 83 -6.70 -10.90 14.13
N ARG A 84 -8.03 -10.99 14.00
CA ARG A 84 -8.66 -12.03 13.15
C ARG A 84 -8.48 -11.78 11.65
N GLN A 85 -8.18 -10.55 11.22
CA GLN A 85 -8.09 -10.21 9.80
C GLN A 85 -6.77 -10.64 9.15
N PRO A 86 -5.59 -10.33 9.74
CA PRO A 86 -4.31 -10.86 9.24
C PRO A 86 -4.27 -12.39 9.17
N GLU A 87 -4.87 -13.07 10.15
CA GLU A 87 -4.96 -14.54 10.17
C GLU A 87 -5.77 -15.09 8.97
N ARG A 88 -6.86 -14.41 8.61
CA ARG A 88 -7.70 -14.81 7.46
C ARG A 88 -7.00 -14.58 6.13
N THR A 89 -6.34 -13.43 5.92
CA THR A 89 -5.61 -13.18 4.67
C THR A 89 -4.44 -14.14 4.50
N THR A 90 -3.72 -14.43 5.58
CA THR A 90 -2.66 -15.44 5.61
C THR A 90 -3.21 -16.83 5.28
N HIS A 91 -4.37 -17.20 5.84
CA HIS A 91 -5.02 -18.46 5.49
C HIS A 91 -5.38 -18.55 4.00
N ILE A 92 -5.88 -17.46 3.41
CA ILE A 92 -6.18 -17.40 1.97
C ILE A 92 -4.89 -17.53 1.14
N LEU A 93 -3.79 -16.88 1.55
CA LEU A 93 -2.50 -17.05 0.88
C LEU A 93 -2.04 -18.51 0.91
N ASN A 94 -2.14 -19.18 2.06
CA ASN A 94 -1.81 -20.59 2.17
C ASN A 94 -2.68 -21.46 1.25
N MET A 95 -3.98 -21.18 1.15
CA MET A 95 -4.83 -21.88 0.17
C MET A 95 -4.39 -21.61 -1.27
N VAL A 96 -3.96 -20.40 -1.62
CA VAL A 96 -3.44 -20.10 -2.97
C VAL A 96 -2.15 -20.88 -3.25
N GLU A 97 -1.28 -21.01 -2.26
CA GLU A 97 -0.01 -21.75 -2.39
C GLU A 97 -0.22 -23.27 -2.49
N HIS A 98 -1.20 -23.82 -1.76
CA HIS A 98 -1.47 -25.26 -1.74
C HIS A 98 -2.47 -25.74 -2.80
N ASP A 99 -3.61 -25.06 -2.95
CA ASP A 99 -4.71 -25.48 -3.83
C ASP A 99 -4.66 -24.78 -5.20
N GLY A 100 -3.90 -23.69 -5.29
CA GLY A 100 -3.80 -22.85 -6.47
C GLY A 100 -4.92 -21.81 -6.58
N ALA A 101 -4.60 -20.67 -7.20
CA ALA A 101 -5.46 -19.49 -7.24
C ALA A 101 -6.88 -19.73 -7.77
N ALA A 102 -7.06 -20.63 -8.76
CA ALA A 102 -8.37 -20.93 -9.33
C ALA A 102 -9.30 -21.64 -8.33
N GLN A 103 -8.77 -22.63 -7.60
CA GLN A 103 -9.53 -23.38 -6.61
C GLN A 103 -9.85 -22.51 -5.40
N THR A 104 -8.87 -21.71 -4.96
CA THR A 104 -9.08 -20.73 -3.87
C THR A 104 -10.14 -19.70 -4.25
N ALA A 105 -10.09 -19.12 -5.46
CA ALA A 105 -11.10 -18.18 -5.94
C ALA A 105 -12.52 -18.80 -5.93
N GLN A 106 -12.64 -20.06 -6.35
CA GLN A 106 -13.91 -20.78 -6.29
C GLN A 106 -14.38 -21.04 -4.86
N ALA A 107 -13.47 -21.37 -3.93
CA ALA A 107 -13.77 -21.51 -2.51
C ALA A 107 -14.25 -20.17 -1.91
N LEU A 108 -13.56 -19.07 -2.20
CA LEU A 108 -13.94 -17.72 -1.77
C LEU A 108 -15.32 -17.31 -2.30
N SER A 109 -15.64 -17.64 -3.55
CA SER A 109 -16.97 -17.37 -4.13
C SER A 109 -18.06 -18.16 -3.42
N ARG A 110 -17.82 -19.45 -3.10
CA ARG A 110 -18.80 -20.29 -2.40
C ARG A 110 -19.00 -19.87 -0.94
N GLN A 111 -17.93 -19.48 -0.26
CA GLN A 111 -17.93 -19.16 1.17
C GLN A 111 -18.11 -17.66 1.45
N LYS A 112 -18.29 -16.83 0.42
CA LYS A 112 -18.33 -15.35 0.53
C LYS A 112 -17.05 -14.72 1.11
N GLY A 113 -15.90 -15.39 1.00
CA GLY A 113 -14.61 -14.93 1.52
C GLY A 113 -13.98 -13.75 0.77
N TRP A 114 -14.54 -13.34 -0.37
CA TRP A 114 -14.08 -12.15 -1.10
C TRP A 114 -14.20 -10.85 -0.29
N ALA A 115 -15.04 -10.82 0.74
CA ALA A 115 -15.13 -9.69 1.65
C ALA A 115 -13.82 -9.49 2.44
N ASP A 116 -13.15 -10.57 2.85
CA ASP A 116 -11.88 -10.49 3.57
C ASP A 116 -10.78 -9.94 2.64
N VAL A 117 -10.75 -10.35 1.37
CA VAL A 117 -9.82 -9.80 0.36
C VAL A 117 -10.08 -8.30 0.11
N GLN A 118 -11.34 -7.89 0.01
CA GLN A 118 -11.70 -6.48 -0.14
C GLN A 118 -11.29 -5.66 1.09
N HIS A 119 -11.50 -6.20 2.29
CA HIS A 119 -11.09 -5.55 3.52
C HIS A 119 -9.58 -5.38 3.59
N ALA A 120 -8.81 -6.41 3.20
CA ALA A 120 -7.35 -6.35 3.15
C ALA A 120 -6.85 -5.22 2.23
N VAL A 121 -7.47 -5.06 1.05
CA VAL A 121 -7.17 -3.95 0.13
C VAL A 121 -7.54 -2.61 0.75
N ALA A 122 -8.74 -2.48 1.31
CA ALA A 122 -9.26 -1.23 1.86
C ALA A 122 -8.45 -0.74 3.07
N SER A 123 -7.92 -1.66 3.87
CA SER A 123 -7.08 -1.40 5.05
C SER A 123 -5.59 -1.28 4.73
N GLY A 124 -5.18 -1.53 3.48
CA GLY A 124 -3.78 -1.45 3.08
C GLY A 124 -2.90 -2.56 3.67
N GLN A 125 -3.46 -3.76 3.89
CA GLN A 125 -2.66 -4.90 4.36
C GLN A 125 -1.63 -5.31 3.31
N PRO A 126 -0.40 -5.65 3.71
CA PRO A 126 0.66 -6.06 2.78
C PRO A 126 0.29 -7.32 1.99
N ASP A 127 -0.45 -8.26 2.59
CA ASP A 127 -0.89 -9.50 1.94
C ASP A 127 -1.78 -9.24 0.72
N ALA A 128 -2.51 -8.12 0.70
CA ALA A 128 -3.36 -7.75 -0.42
C ALA A 128 -2.56 -7.58 -1.72
N ALA A 129 -1.30 -7.12 -1.63
CA ALA A 129 -0.41 -6.98 -2.77
C ALA A 129 -0.05 -8.33 -3.43
N ARG A 130 -0.11 -9.43 -2.68
CA ARG A 130 0.14 -10.79 -3.19
C ARG A 130 -1.16 -11.49 -3.58
N LEU A 131 -2.19 -11.35 -2.74
CA LEU A 131 -3.50 -11.98 -2.91
C LEU A 131 -4.22 -11.51 -4.19
N VAL A 132 -4.31 -10.19 -4.39
CA VAL A 132 -5.11 -9.64 -5.48
C VAL A 132 -4.57 -10.07 -6.85
N PRO A 133 -3.27 -9.90 -7.19
CA PRO A 133 -2.75 -10.35 -8.48
C PRO A 133 -2.92 -11.85 -8.73
N ALA A 134 -2.87 -12.66 -7.68
CA ALA A 134 -3.02 -14.10 -7.77
C ALA A 134 -4.48 -14.52 -8.03
N LEU A 135 -5.42 -13.94 -7.28
CA LEU A 135 -6.83 -14.34 -7.30
C LEU A 135 -7.65 -13.66 -8.41
N LEU A 136 -7.28 -12.44 -8.80
CA LEU A 136 -8.04 -11.63 -9.76
C LEU A 136 -8.26 -12.32 -11.13
N PRO A 137 -7.30 -13.06 -11.73
CA PRO A 137 -7.52 -13.77 -12.99
C PRO A 137 -8.59 -14.88 -12.92
N ALA A 138 -8.83 -15.42 -11.72
CA ALA A 138 -9.83 -16.47 -11.48
C ALA A 138 -11.13 -15.93 -10.87
N ALA A 139 -11.20 -14.62 -10.58
CA ALA A 139 -12.39 -13.98 -10.04
C ALA A 139 -13.47 -13.82 -11.13
N ASP A 140 -14.74 -13.89 -10.73
CA ASP A 140 -15.83 -13.56 -11.63
C ASP A 140 -15.86 -12.05 -11.95
N SER A 141 -16.59 -11.67 -13.00
CA SER A 141 -16.63 -10.27 -13.47
C SER A 141 -17.21 -9.29 -12.44
N ARG A 142 -18.15 -9.73 -11.58
CA ARG A 142 -18.73 -8.87 -10.54
C ARG A 142 -17.70 -8.61 -9.45
N THR A 143 -17.04 -9.66 -8.97
CA THR A 143 -16.01 -9.57 -7.93
C THR A 143 -14.82 -8.74 -8.40
N THR A 144 -14.38 -8.95 -9.65
CA THR A 144 -13.33 -8.13 -10.29
C THR A 144 -13.68 -6.64 -10.27
N ARG A 145 -14.90 -6.27 -10.69
CA ARG A 145 -15.36 -4.86 -10.67
C ARG A 145 -15.40 -4.30 -9.26
N THR A 146 -15.87 -5.07 -8.28
CA THR A 146 -15.90 -4.64 -6.88
C THR A 146 -14.49 -4.39 -6.36
N LEU A 147 -13.56 -5.32 -6.60
CA LEU A 147 -12.15 -5.16 -6.20
C LEU A 147 -11.51 -3.94 -6.85
N TYR A 148 -11.81 -3.63 -8.11
CA TYR A 148 -11.32 -2.41 -8.77
C TYR A 148 -11.81 -1.15 -8.08
N LYS A 149 -13.10 -1.08 -7.73
CA LYS A 149 -13.65 0.06 -6.98
C LYS A 149 -13.02 0.18 -5.59
N THR A 150 -12.81 -0.94 -4.91
CA THR A 150 -12.13 -0.96 -3.61
C THR A 150 -10.69 -0.46 -3.71
N MET A 151 -9.93 -0.93 -4.72
CA MET A 151 -8.57 -0.45 -4.98
C MET A 151 -8.55 1.03 -5.34
N GLN A 152 -9.48 1.50 -6.16
CA GLN A 152 -9.60 2.92 -6.53
C GLN A 152 -9.91 3.79 -5.31
N ALA A 153 -10.80 3.34 -4.42
CA ALA A 153 -11.08 4.05 -3.17
C ALA A 153 -9.89 4.04 -2.19
N ALA A 154 -9.10 2.97 -2.19
CA ALA A 154 -7.92 2.83 -1.32
C ALA A 154 -6.68 3.58 -1.85
N LEU A 155 -6.63 3.90 -3.14
CA LEU A 155 -5.46 4.50 -3.81
C LEU A 155 -4.89 5.74 -3.10
N PRO A 156 -5.69 6.74 -2.65
CA PRO A 156 -5.14 7.91 -1.98
C PRO A 156 -4.56 7.61 -0.59
N LYS A 157 -4.99 6.53 0.05
CA LYS A 157 -4.58 6.16 1.42
C LYS A 157 -3.42 5.17 1.43
N HIS A 158 -3.44 4.21 0.52
CA HIS A 158 -2.50 3.08 0.47
C HIS A 158 -1.95 2.88 -0.95
N PRO A 159 -1.26 3.88 -1.52
CA PRO A 159 -0.86 3.87 -2.94
C PRO A 159 0.10 2.72 -3.25
N ALA A 160 1.06 2.42 -2.38
CA ALA A 160 2.01 1.33 -2.59
C ALA A 160 1.34 -0.05 -2.69
N ILE A 161 0.40 -0.35 -1.78
CA ILE A 161 -0.34 -1.62 -1.76
C ILE A 161 -1.21 -1.77 -3.00
N VAL A 162 -1.93 -0.71 -3.37
CA VAL A 162 -2.78 -0.73 -4.57
C VAL A 162 -1.95 -0.90 -5.84
N LEU A 163 -0.84 -0.18 -5.98
CA LEU A 163 0.07 -0.32 -7.13
C LEU A 163 0.74 -1.70 -7.17
N ALA A 164 1.10 -2.26 -6.01
CA ALA A 164 1.64 -3.61 -5.91
C ALA A 164 0.61 -4.68 -6.30
N ALA A 165 -0.66 -4.49 -5.90
CA ALA A 165 -1.80 -5.33 -6.25
C ALA A 165 -2.20 -5.24 -7.75
N THR A 166 -1.78 -4.19 -8.45
CA THR A 166 -1.90 -4.13 -9.92
C THR A 166 -0.69 -4.78 -10.59
N LYS A 167 -0.91 -5.83 -11.38
CA LYS A 167 0.15 -6.45 -12.20
C LYS A 167 0.65 -5.45 -13.26
N GLN A 168 1.92 -5.54 -13.69
CA GLN A 168 2.38 -4.89 -14.92
C GLN A 168 1.53 -5.38 -16.11
N GLY A 169 0.91 -4.46 -16.86
CA GLY A 169 -0.05 -4.80 -17.92
C GLY A 169 -1.44 -5.23 -17.42
N GLY A 170 -1.64 -5.31 -16.09
CA GLY A 170 -2.94 -5.49 -15.46
C GLY A 170 -3.74 -4.18 -15.39
N PRO A 171 -4.83 -4.15 -14.61
CA PRO A 171 -5.86 -3.11 -14.64
C PRO A 171 -5.44 -1.79 -13.96
N VAL A 172 -4.16 -1.40 -14.06
CA VAL A 172 -3.69 -0.06 -13.64
C VAL A 172 -4.57 1.02 -14.27
N GLN A 173 -5.03 0.83 -15.51
CA GLN A 173 -5.92 1.80 -16.15
C GLN A 173 -7.27 1.94 -15.45
N ALA A 174 -7.85 0.84 -14.95
CA ALA A 174 -9.14 0.88 -14.27
C ALA A 174 -9.02 1.48 -12.86
N VAL A 175 -7.96 1.13 -12.14
CA VAL A 175 -7.73 1.59 -10.76
C VAL A 175 -7.26 3.05 -10.72
N CYS A 176 -6.45 3.49 -11.69
CA CYS A 176 -5.94 4.86 -11.76
C CYS A 176 -6.80 5.77 -12.64
N SER A 177 -8.02 5.37 -12.99
CA SER A 177 -8.93 6.20 -13.77
C SER A 177 -9.54 7.32 -12.88
N PRO A 178 -9.49 8.59 -13.31
CA PRO A 178 -10.17 9.67 -12.61
C PRO A 178 -11.67 9.76 -12.94
N ILE A 179 -12.19 8.89 -13.81
CA ILE A 179 -13.60 8.92 -14.26
C ILE A 179 -14.52 8.58 -13.09
N GLY A 180 -15.54 9.43 -12.87
CA GLY A 180 -16.51 9.24 -11.80
C GLY A 180 -16.00 9.62 -10.40
N MET A 181 -14.77 10.14 -10.29
CA MET A 181 -14.17 10.56 -9.02
C MET A 181 -14.19 12.08 -8.84
N SER A 182 -14.24 12.53 -7.58
CA SER A 182 -14.21 13.95 -7.23
C SER A 182 -12.84 14.58 -7.52
N HIS A 183 -12.81 15.90 -7.67
CA HIS A 183 -11.55 16.64 -7.83
C HIS A 183 -10.62 16.43 -6.61
N ALA A 184 -11.18 16.40 -5.40
CA ALA A 184 -10.43 16.14 -4.17
C ALA A 184 -9.76 14.76 -4.19
N TRP A 185 -10.50 13.71 -4.58
CA TRP A 185 -9.93 12.37 -4.71
C TRP A 185 -8.78 12.35 -5.73
N ARG A 186 -8.93 13.04 -6.87
CA ARG A 186 -7.91 13.09 -7.92
C ARG A 186 -6.62 13.73 -7.41
N GLN A 187 -6.71 14.86 -6.72
CA GLN A 187 -5.55 15.55 -6.14
C GLN A 187 -4.85 14.67 -5.10
N GLN A 188 -5.62 14.06 -4.19
CA GLN A 188 -5.07 13.18 -3.17
C GLN A 188 -4.41 11.93 -3.78
N ALA A 189 -5.04 11.29 -4.77
CA ALA A 189 -4.49 10.16 -5.49
C ALA A 189 -3.18 10.51 -6.20
N ARG A 190 -3.13 11.65 -6.92
CA ARG A 190 -1.90 12.12 -7.58
C ARG A 190 -0.78 12.33 -6.58
N GLN A 191 -1.05 13.05 -5.49
CA GLN A 191 -0.06 13.29 -4.45
C GLN A 191 0.42 11.98 -3.83
N ALA A 192 -0.49 11.09 -3.45
CA ALA A 192 -0.16 9.80 -2.84
C ALA A 192 0.72 8.92 -3.75
N VAL A 193 0.38 8.83 -5.04
CA VAL A 193 1.15 8.04 -6.01
C VAL A 193 2.52 8.67 -6.28
N ALA A 194 2.62 9.99 -6.37
CA ALA A 194 3.89 10.69 -6.56
C ALA A 194 4.88 10.50 -5.40
N HIS A 195 4.37 10.22 -4.19
CA HIS A 195 5.18 9.94 -3.00
C HIS A 195 5.56 8.45 -2.85
N VAL A 196 5.21 7.59 -3.81
CA VAL A 196 5.65 6.18 -3.80
C VAL A 196 7.10 6.12 -4.28
N HIS A 197 8.02 5.88 -3.34
CA HIS A 197 9.47 5.80 -3.60
C HIS A 197 9.99 4.37 -3.82
N ASP A 198 9.11 3.39 -4.04
CA ASP A 198 9.51 2.00 -4.32
C ASP A 198 9.94 1.83 -5.79
N VAL A 199 11.21 1.46 -5.98
CA VAL A 199 11.81 1.22 -7.31
C VAL A 199 11.08 0.13 -8.10
N HIS A 200 10.53 -0.88 -7.44
CA HIS A 200 9.79 -1.96 -8.09
C HIS A 200 8.40 -1.52 -8.56
N LEU A 201 7.91 -0.40 -8.06
CA LEU A 201 6.61 0.17 -8.40
C LEU A 201 6.72 1.38 -9.33
N SER A 202 7.92 1.90 -9.60
CA SER A 202 8.12 3.16 -10.34
C SER A 202 7.40 3.18 -11.70
N ASP A 203 7.51 2.12 -12.49
CA ASP A 203 6.81 2.01 -13.78
C ASP A 203 5.28 2.03 -13.63
N ARG A 204 4.76 1.43 -12.55
CA ARG A 204 3.31 1.38 -12.28
C ARG A 204 2.83 2.72 -11.76
N ALA A 205 3.59 3.35 -10.87
CA ALA A 205 3.33 4.69 -10.37
C ALA A 205 3.29 5.71 -11.53
N GLN A 206 4.28 5.68 -12.43
CA GLN A 206 4.32 6.59 -13.58
C GLN A 206 3.13 6.40 -14.52
N ARG A 207 2.76 5.15 -14.86
CA ARG A 207 1.55 4.89 -15.65
C ARG A 207 0.27 5.33 -14.94
N CYS A 208 0.22 5.19 -13.62
CA CYS A 208 -0.90 5.63 -12.81
C CYS A 208 -1.02 7.16 -12.83
N LEU A 209 0.09 7.89 -12.65
CA LEU A 209 0.14 9.35 -12.73
C LEU A 209 -0.34 9.84 -14.10
N ASN A 210 0.21 9.31 -15.20
CA ASN A 210 -0.22 9.67 -16.55
C ASN A 210 -1.75 9.51 -16.76
N ARG A 211 -2.36 8.51 -16.10
CA ARG A 211 -3.82 8.30 -16.15
C ARG A 211 -4.61 9.26 -15.27
N LEU A 212 -4.07 9.64 -14.12
CA LEU A 212 -4.66 10.65 -13.26
C LEU A 212 -4.55 12.05 -13.90
N ASP A 213 -3.45 12.28 -14.64
CA ASP A 213 -3.16 13.20 -15.75
C ASP A 213 -4.39 13.68 -16.54
N GLY A 214 -4.97 12.73 -17.29
CA GLY A 214 -5.89 13.00 -18.39
C GLY A 214 -5.23 12.64 -19.71
#